data_AF-A0AAV2P0R6-F1
#
_entry.id   AF-A0AAV2P0R6-F1
#
_cell.length_a   1.000
_cell.length_b   1.000
_cell.length_c   1.000
_cell.angle_alpha   90.00
_cell.angle_beta   90.00
_cell.angle_gamma   90.00
#
_symmetry.space_group_name_H-M   'P 1'
#
loop_
_entity.id
_entity.type
_entity.pdbx_description
1 polymer ?
#
loop_
_entity_poly.entity_id
_entity_poly.type
_entity_poly.pdbx_seq_one_letter_code
_entity_poly.pdbx_strand_id
1 'polypeptide(L)'
;MDLQSMWNLFFDHPSDDDDDNEDYLPPQRDFHPKIPYFFENIIPTYSLTDFKSHFRVEKNTYEKLVQNFGIRLYRDRGAVKMSPDKQIAITLWFLGNQEVYRSVADRFGVCKDTV
;
A
#
# COMPACT_ATOMS: atom_id res chain seq x y z
N MET A 1 -29.28 29.81 -3.07
CA MET A 1 -28.75 28.79 -2.13
C MET A 1 -27.30 29.14 -1.89
N ASP A 2 -26.95 29.42 -0.65
CA ASP A 2 -25.59 29.83 -0.29
C ASP A 2 -24.71 28.59 -0.05
N LEU A 3 -23.42 28.68 -0.41
CA LEU A 3 -22.46 27.60 -0.23
C LEU A 3 -22.27 27.27 1.26
N GLN A 4 -22.47 28.25 2.15
CA GLN A 4 -22.51 28.04 3.60
C GLN A 4 -23.67 27.11 4.01
N SER A 5 -24.85 27.25 3.40
CA SER A 5 -25.99 26.37 3.66
C SER A 5 -25.77 24.95 3.13
N MET A 6 -25.07 24.80 2.00
CA MET A 6 -24.68 23.47 1.51
C MET A 6 -23.63 22.80 2.41
N TRP A 7 -22.73 23.57 3.01
CA TRP A 7 -21.69 23.06 3.90
C TRP A 7 -22.28 22.57 5.23
N ASN A 8 -23.18 23.35 5.82
CA ASN A 8 -23.85 22.95 7.06
C ASN A 8 -24.78 21.73 6.85
N LEU A 9 -25.42 21.59 5.68
CA LEU A 9 -26.21 20.40 5.34
C LEU A 9 -25.33 19.13 5.22
N PHE A 10 -24.06 19.27 4.84
CA PHE A 10 -23.14 18.16 4.65
C PHE A 10 -22.32 17.80 5.89
N PHE A 11 -22.05 18.77 6.79
CA PHE A 11 -21.08 18.60 7.88
C PHE A 11 -21.60 18.91 9.29
N ASP A 12 -22.77 19.56 9.46
CA ASP A 12 -23.40 19.76 10.78
C ASP A 12 -24.41 18.65 11.08
N HIS A 13 -23.97 17.39 11.05
CA HIS A 13 -24.69 16.39 11.84
C HIS A 13 -24.42 16.68 13.32
N PRO A 14 -25.46 16.83 14.15
CA PRO A 14 -25.26 16.98 15.58
C PRO A 14 -24.48 15.75 16.06
N SER A 15 -23.49 16.01 16.92
CA SER A 15 -22.84 14.99 17.73
C SER A 15 -23.95 14.24 18.47
N ASP A 16 -24.33 13.06 17.98
CA ASP A 16 -25.07 12.07 18.76
C ASP A 16 -24.09 11.55 19.80
N ASP A 17 -23.95 12.33 20.88
CA ASP A 17 -23.45 11.87 22.18
C ASP A 17 -24.51 10.93 22.81
N ASP A 18 -24.84 9.85 22.10
CA ASP A 18 -25.62 8.73 22.64
C ASP A 18 -24.66 7.54 22.83
N ASP A 19 -24.38 7.31 24.10
CA ASP A 19 -23.66 6.20 24.71
C ASP A 19 -24.35 4.87 24.42
N ASP A 20 -24.19 4.35 23.20
CA ASP A 20 -24.44 2.95 22.88
C ASP A 20 -23.12 2.27 22.57
N ASN A 21 -22.61 1.55 23.57
CA ASN A 21 -21.54 0.57 23.44
C ASN A 21 -22.06 -0.64 22.63
N GLU A 22 -22.47 -0.38 21.39
CA GLU A 22 -22.81 -1.39 20.42
C GLU A 22 -21.50 -2.03 19.97
N ASP A 23 -21.40 -3.35 20.16
CA ASP A 23 -20.22 -4.18 19.94
C ASP A 23 -19.74 -4.03 18.48
N TYR A 24 -18.96 -2.98 18.21
CA TYR A 24 -18.56 -2.57 16.86
C TYR A 24 -17.53 -3.58 16.34
N LEU A 25 -18.02 -4.71 15.82
CA LEU A 25 -17.18 -5.66 15.14
C LEU A 25 -16.62 -4.95 13.89
N PRO A 26 -15.28 -4.80 13.77
CA PRO A 26 -14.70 -4.18 12.60
C PRO A 26 -15.16 -4.97 11.36
N PRO A 27 -15.50 -4.29 10.26
CA PRO A 27 -15.99 -4.95 9.06
C PRO A 27 -15.02 -6.06 8.65
N GLN A 28 -15.52 -7.29 8.60
CA GLN A 28 -14.73 -8.45 8.23
C GLN A 28 -14.32 -8.28 6.77
N ARG A 29 -13.01 -8.15 6.53
CA ARG A 29 -12.50 -8.00 5.16
C ARG A 29 -12.77 -9.28 4.40
N ASP A 30 -13.46 -9.15 3.26
CA ASP A 30 -13.65 -10.27 2.33
C ASP A 30 -12.30 -10.92 2.00
N PHE A 31 -12.24 -12.24 2.16
CA PHE A 31 -11.03 -13.00 1.85
C PHE A 31 -10.76 -12.97 0.35
N HIS A 32 -9.69 -12.26 -0.03
CA HIS A 32 -9.18 -12.22 -1.39
C HIS A 32 -7.85 -12.98 -1.43
N PRO A 33 -7.74 -14.09 -2.19
CA PRO A 33 -6.47 -14.79 -2.39
C PRO A 33 -5.43 -13.85 -3.01
N LYS A 34 -4.23 -13.81 -2.43
CA LYS A 34 -3.09 -13.02 -2.93
C LYS A 34 -1.94 -13.95 -3.28
N ILE A 35 -0.97 -13.47 -4.05
CA ILE A 35 0.25 -14.23 -4.34
C ILE A 35 1.13 -14.21 -3.09
N PRO A 36 1.31 -15.35 -2.39
CA PRO A 36 2.08 -15.38 -1.16
C PRO A 36 3.57 -15.24 -1.49
N TYR A 37 4.26 -14.38 -0.74
CA TYR A 37 5.72 -14.25 -0.76
C TYR A 37 6.33 -13.89 -2.13
N PHE A 38 5.61 -13.18 -3.00
CA PHE A 38 6.13 -12.76 -4.30
C PHE A 38 7.43 -11.96 -4.17
N PHE A 39 7.47 -11.01 -3.23
CA PHE A 39 8.65 -10.18 -2.99
C PHE A 39 9.82 -10.97 -2.42
N GLU A 40 9.53 -11.87 -1.49
CA GLU A 40 10.53 -12.58 -0.72
C GLU A 40 11.12 -13.76 -1.51
N ASN A 41 10.32 -14.42 -2.36
CA ASN A 41 10.73 -15.66 -3.03
C ASN A 41 10.92 -15.51 -4.54
N ILE A 42 10.17 -14.62 -5.22
CA ILE A 42 10.19 -14.54 -6.69
C ILE A 42 11.15 -13.47 -7.17
N ILE A 43 11.03 -12.24 -6.66
CA ILE A 43 11.86 -11.11 -7.11
C ILE A 43 13.38 -11.39 -6.98
N PRO A 44 13.90 -12.05 -5.92
CA PRO A 44 15.32 -12.38 -5.82
C PRO A 44 15.82 -13.34 -6.91
N THR A 45 14.92 -14.15 -7.49
CA THR A 45 15.26 -15.13 -8.55
C THR A 45 15.33 -14.51 -9.94
N TYR A 46 14.88 -13.26 -10.11
CA TYR A 46 14.95 -12.58 -11.39
C TYR A 46 16.39 -12.36 -11.85
N SER A 47 16.63 -12.68 -13.12
CA SER A 47 17.82 -12.23 -13.82
C SER A 47 17.84 -10.69 -13.90
N LEU A 48 19.00 -10.10 -14.20
CA LEU A 48 19.10 -8.64 -14.34
C LEU A 48 18.19 -8.11 -15.44
N THR A 49 18.02 -8.87 -16.52
CA THR A 49 17.14 -8.53 -17.65
C THR A 49 15.67 -8.64 -17.27
N ASP A 50 15.28 -9.70 -16.56
CA ASP A 50 13.89 -9.88 -16.12
C ASP A 50 13.50 -8.79 -15.12
N PHE A 51 14.39 -8.51 -14.16
CA PHE A 51 14.17 -7.44 -13.20
C PHE A 51 13.94 -6.10 -13.89
N LYS A 52 14.80 -5.74 -14.86
CA LYS A 52 14.66 -4.49 -15.62
C LYS A 52 13.36 -4.44 -16.43
N SER A 53 12.96 -5.56 -17.03
CA SER A 53 11.71 -5.67 -17.77
C SER A 53 10.49 -5.43 -16.87
N HIS A 54 10.47 -6.04 -15.68
CA HIS A 54 9.36 -5.93 -14.73
C HIS A 54 9.30 -4.58 -13.99
N PHE A 55 10.44 -4.09 -13.51
CA PHE A 55 10.51 -2.88 -12.67
C PHE A 55 10.80 -1.61 -13.45
N ARG A 56 11.11 -1.71 -14.74
CA ARG A 56 11.51 -0.60 -15.64
C ARG A 56 12.76 0.17 -15.18
N VAL A 57 13.48 -0.37 -14.22
CA VAL A 57 14.76 0.14 -13.70
C VAL A 57 15.74 -1.00 -13.50
N GLU A 58 17.03 -0.69 -13.54
CA GLU A 58 18.06 -1.70 -13.29
C GLU A 58 18.08 -2.14 -11.83
N LYS A 59 18.41 -3.41 -11.57
CA LYS A 59 18.51 -3.97 -10.20
C LYS A 59 19.47 -3.15 -9.32
N ASN A 60 20.61 -2.74 -9.88
CA ASN A 60 21.57 -1.85 -9.20
C ASN A 60 20.95 -0.48 -8.85
N THR A 61 20.07 0.06 -9.70
CA THR A 61 19.37 1.31 -9.40
C THR A 61 18.38 1.12 -8.26
N TYR A 62 17.62 0.01 -8.26
CA TYR A 62 16.78 -0.37 -7.14
C TYR A 62 17.57 -0.48 -5.82
N GLU A 63 18.70 -1.19 -5.83
CA GLU A 63 19.55 -1.35 -4.64
C GLU A 63 20.06 0.00 -4.11
N LYS A 64 20.45 0.92 -5.00
CA LYS A 64 20.82 2.29 -4.62
C LYS A 64 19.66 3.08 -4.01
N LEU A 65 18.45 2.92 -4.54
CA LEU A 65 17.25 3.53 -3.94
C LEU A 65 17.02 2.99 -2.52
N VAL A 66 17.14 1.68 -2.33
CA VAL A 66 17.03 1.05 -0.99
C VAL A 66 18.08 1.59 -0.04
N GLN A 67 19.33 1.73 -0.48
CA GLN A 67 20.40 2.30 0.34
C GLN A 67 20.14 3.77 0.72
N ASN A 68 19.69 4.58 -0.25
CA ASN A 68 19.50 6.02 -0.06
C ASN A 68 18.25 6.36 0.77
N PHE A 69 17.17 5.61 0.59
CA PHE A 69 15.87 5.90 1.21
C PHE A 69 15.50 4.95 2.34
N GLY A 70 16.18 3.82 2.48
CA GLY A 70 15.81 2.75 3.42
C GLY A 70 15.63 3.23 4.86
N ILE A 71 16.56 4.05 5.35
CA ILE A 71 16.51 4.62 6.71
C ILE A 71 15.29 5.54 6.89
N ARG A 72 14.93 6.31 5.86
CA ARG A 72 13.81 7.27 5.92
C ARG A 72 12.45 6.57 5.83
N LEU A 73 12.40 5.44 5.15
CA LEU A 73 11.19 4.62 4.98
C LEU A 73 11.01 3.60 6.12
N TYR A 74 12.04 3.39 6.93
CA TYR A 74 11.97 2.53 8.09
C TYR A 74 11.03 3.13 9.15
N ARG A 75 10.00 2.36 9.53
CA ARG A 75 9.12 2.69 10.67
C ARG A 75 9.34 1.70 11.80
N ASP A 76 9.71 2.23 12.96
CA ASP A 76 9.87 1.43 14.16
C ASP A 76 8.54 1.20 14.90
N ARG A 77 7.53 2.04 14.67
CA ARG A 77 6.22 1.99 15.34
C ARG A 77 5.06 1.99 14.33
N GLY A 78 3.96 1.30 14.66
CA GLY A 78 2.74 1.21 13.84
C GLY A 78 2.35 -0.21 13.41
N ALA A 79 1.15 -0.37 12.86
CA ALA A 79 0.62 -1.65 12.40
C ALA A 79 1.32 -2.14 11.11
N VAL A 80 1.84 -3.37 11.17
CA VAL A 80 2.53 -4.14 10.12
C VAL A 80 3.74 -3.42 9.49
N LYS A 81 4.94 -3.80 9.93
CA LYS A 81 6.22 -3.28 9.42
C LYS A 81 6.50 -3.84 8.02
N MET A 82 6.13 -3.13 6.96
CA MET A 82 6.64 -3.41 5.61
C MET A 82 8.08 -2.91 5.48
N SER A 83 8.97 -3.79 5.05
CA SER A 83 10.39 -3.45 4.91
C SER A 83 10.59 -2.39 3.81
N PRO A 84 11.53 -1.43 3.98
CA PRO A 84 11.75 -0.33 3.03
C PRO A 84 12.00 -0.77 1.59
N ASP A 85 12.70 -1.88 1.41
CA ASP A 85 12.97 -2.50 0.11
C ASP A 85 11.67 -2.94 -0.59
N LYS A 86 10.75 -3.56 0.15
CA LYS A 86 9.42 -3.93 -0.36
C LYS A 86 8.57 -2.70 -0.70
N GLN A 87 8.63 -1.64 0.11
CA GLN A 87 7.95 -0.36 -0.18
C GLN A 87 8.43 0.24 -1.52
N ILE A 88 9.76 0.27 -1.73
CA ILE A 88 10.36 0.78 -2.96
C ILE A 88 10.00 -0.11 -4.15
N ALA A 89 10.01 -1.44 -3.98
CA ALA A 89 9.64 -2.38 -5.04
C ALA A 89 8.18 -2.20 -5.50
N ILE A 90 7.23 -2.06 -4.56
CA ILE A 90 5.82 -1.77 -4.87
C ILE A 90 5.71 -0.45 -5.65
N THR A 91 6.40 0.60 -5.18
CA THR A 91 6.39 1.92 -5.82
C THR A 91 6.88 1.85 -7.26
N LEU A 92 8.04 1.20 -7.49
CA LEU A 92 8.60 1.04 -8.83
C LEU A 92 7.70 0.19 -9.73
N TRP A 93 7.12 -0.88 -9.20
CA TRP A 93 6.20 -1.72 -9.97
C TRP A 93 4.96 -0.93 -10.42
N PHE A 94 4.36 -0.18 -9.51
CA PHE A 94 3.18 0.65 -9.78
C PHE A 94 3.50 1.73 -10.83
N LEU A 95 4.57 2.50 -10.63
CA LEU A 95 4.96 3.56 -11.55
C LEU A 95 5.39 3.03 -12.93
N GLY A 96 6.08 1.88 -12.96
CA GLY A 96 6.61 1.29 -14.18
C GLY A 96 5.57 0.57 -15.04
N ASN A 97 4.51 0.04 -14.45
CA ASN A 97 3.51 -0.77 -15.16
C ASN A 97 2.11 -0.15 -15.21
N GLN A 98 1.86 0.94 -14.47
CA GLN A 98 0.56 1.63 -14.40
C GLN A 98 -0.62 0.68 -14.08
N GLU A 99 -0.36 -0.34 -13.26
CA GLU A 99 -1.38 -1.28 -12.82
C GLU A 99 -2.32 -0.64 -11.79
N VAL A 100 -3.56 -1.12 -11.72
CA VAL A 100 -4.52 -0.69 -10.68
C VAL A 100 -4.08 -1.17 -9.29
N TYR A 101 -4.39 -0.40 -8.24
CA TYR A 101 -4.01 -0.69 -6.85
C TYR A 101 -4.30 -2.13 -6.42
N ARG A 102 -5.46 -2.68 -6.79
CA ARG A 102 -5.85 -4.05 -6.47
C ARG A 102 -4.87 -5.09 -7.06
N SER A 103 -4.47 -4.93 -8.32
CA SER A 103 -3.52 -5.83 -8.99
C SER A 103 -2.18 -5.87 -8.30
N VAL A 104 -1.65 -4.70 -7.93
CA VAL A 104 -0.38 -4.58 -7.21
C VAL A 104 -0.49 -5.17 -5.81
N ALA A 105 -1.60 -4.92 -5.12
CA ALA A 105 -1.85 -5.45 -3.79
C ALA A 105 -1.91 -6.99 -3.79
N ASP A 106 -2.63 -7.56 -4.75
CA ASP A 106 -2.75 -9.02 -4.92
C ASP A 106 -1.40 -9.64 -5.27
N ARG A 107 -0.59 -8.98 -6.11
CA ARG A 107 0.74 -9.45 -6.50
C ARG A 107 1.74 -9.41 -5.35
N PHE A 108 1.79 -8.34 -4.57
CA PHE A 108 2.76 -8.17 -3.48
C PHE A 108 2.29 -8.74 -2.14
N GLY A 109 1.07 -9.28 -2.08
CA GLY A 109 0.51 -9.85 -0.86
C GLY A 109 0.11 -8.81 0.19
N VAL A 110 -0.16 -7.57 -0.21
CA VAL A 110 -0.49 -6.44 0.68
C VAL A 110 -1.96 -6.03 0.57
N CYS A 111 -2.45 -5.15 1.44
CA CYS A 111 -3.82 -4.62 1.32
C CYS A 111 -3.88 -3.56 0.21
N LYS A 112 -5.04 -3.41 -0.45
CA LYS A 112 -5.21 -2.37 -1.49
C LYS A 112 -4.90 -0.96 -0.96
N ASP A 113 -5.29 -0.68 0.29
CA ASP A 113 -5.09 0.62 0.93
C ASP A 113 -3.62 0.83 1.39
N THR A 114 -2.76 -0.17 1.19
CA THR A 114 -1.31 -0.12 1.46
C THR A 114 -0.50 0.27 0.22
N VAL A 115 -1.03 0.03 -0.98
CA VAL A 115 -0.39 0.38 -2.27
C VAL A 115 -0.61 1.85 -2.56
#